data_AF-A0A063B823-F1
#
_entry.id   AF-A0A063B823-F1
#
_cell.length_a   1.000
_cell.length_b   1.000
_cell.length_c   1.000
_cell.angle_alpha   90.00
_cell.angle_beta   90.00
_cell.angle_gamma   90.00
#
_symmetry.space_group_name_H-M   'P 1'
#
loop_
_entity.id
_entity.type
_entity.pdbx_description
1 polymer ?
#
loop_
_entity_poly.entity_id
_entity_poly.type
_entity_poly.pdbx_seq_one_letter_code
_entity_poly.pdbx_strand_id
1 'polypeptide(L)'
;MKFRHLLAVLLIVPPLAHATSFDCKKASTFVEKAICANPLLGKLDDALTDNYKGMLATDLGDGGTSLKKEQRAWLAQRNKCTTEKCLIDLYRKRVDDVCDAPVVTGIHAACVQSSDIN
;
A
#
# COMPACT_ATOMS: atom_id res chain seq x y z
N MET A 1 7.00 46.83 34.67
CA MET A 1 6.61 45.73 33.75
C MET A 1 7.84 45.18 33.07
N LYS A 2 8.26 43.95 33.34
CA LYS A 2 9.27 43.24 32.54
C LYS A 2 8.86 41.77 32.47
N PHE A 3 8.02 41.43 31.49
CA PHE A 3 7.67 40.04 31.21
C PHE A 3 8.88 39.35 30.57
N ARG A 4 9.36 38.31 31.25
CA ARG A 4 10.48 37.48 30.84
C ARG A 4 9.97 36.52 29.78
N HIS A 5 10.14 36.85 28.50
CA HIS A 5 9.72 36.00 27.39
C HIS A 5 10.77 34.93 27.12
N LEU A 6 10.57 33.73 27.67
CA LEU A 6 11.18 32.50 27.17
C LEU A 6 10.45 32.12 25.88
N LEU A 7 11.04 32.41 24.72
CA LEU A 7 10.56 31.90 23.43
C LEU A 7 10.77 30.38 23.40
N ALA A 8 9.72 29.62 23.69
CA ALA A 8 9.66 28.21 23.35
C ALA A 8 9.27 28.11 21.87
N VAL A 9 10.25 27.90 20.99
CA VAL A 9 10.03 27.61 19.58
C VAL A 9 9.50 26.18 19.47
N LEU A 10 8.18 26.04 19.33
CA LEU A 10 7.53 24.76 19.07
C LEU A 10 7.73 24.42 17.59
N LEU A 11 8.75 23.60 17.28
CA LEU A 11 8.94 23.03 15.94
C LEU A 11 7.78 22.06 15.65
N ILE A 12 6.77 22.54 14.93
CA ILE A 12 5.73 21.68 14.35
C ILE A 12 6.39 20.94 13.19
N VAL A 13 6.90 19.74 13.44
CA VAL A 13 7.37 18.84 12.38
C VAL A 13 6.12 18.27 11.70
N PRO A 14 5.87 18.59 10.41
CA PRO A 14 4.76 17.99 9.69
C PRO A 14 5.02 16.48 9.57
N PRO A 15 4.00 15.62 9.75
CA PRO A 15 4.15 14.20 9.49
C PRO A 15 4.53 14.00 8.02
N LEU A 16 5.56 13.20 7.77
CA LEU A 16 5.95 12.77 6.43
C LEU A 16 4.72 12.11 5.78
N ALA A 17 4.09 12.81 4.84
CA ALA A 17 3.00 12.26 4.06
C ALA A 17 3.60 11.23 3.09
N HIS A 18 3.51 9.95 3.47
CA HIS A 18 3.68 8.89 2.49
C HIS A 18 2.52 8.99 1.50
N ALA A 19 2.84 8.94 0.20
CA ALA A 19 1.82 8.61 -0.77
C ALA A 19 1.29 7.22 -0.38
N THR A 20 -0.02 7.05 -0.41
CA THR A 20 -0.65 5.73 -0.32
C THR A 20 -1.67 5.69 -1.45
N SER A 21 -2.28 4.52 -1.70
CA SER A 21 -3.28 4.36 -2.75
C SER A 21 -4.55 5.21 -2.57
N PHE A 22 -4.68 5.94 -1.46
CA PHE A 22 -5.81 6.80 -1.12
C PHE A 22 -5.39 8.03 -0.30
N ASP A 23 -6.31 8.98 -0.07
CA ASP A 23 -6.03 10.17 0.75
C ASP A 23 -6.09 9.84 2.24
N CYS A 24 -4.93 9.79 2.90
CA CYS A 24 -4.84 9.55 4.34
C CYS A 24 -5.63 10.52 5.22
N LYS A 25 -5.93 11.74 4.74
CA LYS A 25 -6.79 12.68 5.48
C LYS A 25 -8.25 12.24 5.53
N LYS A 26 -8.65 11.31 4.65
CA LYS A 26 -10.00 10.73 4.56
C LYS A 26 -10.09 9.33 5.18
N ALA A 27 -9.00 8.82 5.76
CA ALA A 27 -8.96 7.51 6.39
C ALA A 27 -10.00 7.40 7.52
N SER A 28 -10.90 6.41 7.39
CA SER A 28 -12.05 6.23 8.28
C SER A 28 -12.03 4.87 8.98
N THR A 29 -11.54 3.83 8.30
CA THR A 29 -11.50 2.46 8.82
C THR A 29 -10.21 2.16 9.60
N PHE A 30 -10.20 1.07 10.37
CA PHE A 30 -8.98 0.57 11.00
C PHE A 30 -7.87 0.33 9.96
N VAL A 31 -8.22 -0.32 8.85
CA VAL A 31 -7.27 -0.66 7.78
C VAL A 31 -6.65 0.58 7.16
N GLU A 32 -7.46 1.57 6.79
CA GLU A 32 -6.96 2.82 6.20
C GLU A 32 -6.04 3.57 7.18
N LYS A 33 -6.45 3.66 8.45
CA LYS A 33 -5.65 4.33 9.48
C LYS A 33 -4.32 3.61 9.73
N ALA A 34 -4.33 2.27 9.75
CA ALA A 34 -3.12 1.47 9.92
C ALA A 34 -2.15 1.66 8.74
N ILE A 35 -2.65 1.67 7.50
CA ILE A 35 -1.83 1.94 6.31
C ILE A 35 -1.19 3.33 6.38
N CYS A 36 -1.95 4.34 6.81
CA CYS A 36 -1.44 5.71 6.93
C CYS A 36 -0.47 5.93 8.08
N ALA A 37 -0.59 5.17 9.18
CA ALA A 37 0.22 5.34 10.38
C ALA A 37 1.49 4.48 10.40
N ASN A 38 1.48 3.33 9.71
CA ASN A 38 2.59 2.40 9.68
C ASN A 38 3.38 2.52 8.36
N PRO A 39 4.63 3.00 8.37
CA PRO A 39 5.43 3.19 7.16
C PRO A 39 5.62 1.92 6.32
N LEU A 40 5.74 0.75 6.94
CA LEU A 40 5.87 -0.51 6.22
C LEU A 40 4.57 -0.83 5.45
N LEU A 41 3.41 -0.64 6.08
CA LEU A 41 2.13 -0.83 5.40
C LEU A 41 1.93 0.17 4.26
N GLY A 42 2.34 1.43 4.44
CA GLY A 42 2.34 2.43 3.37
C GLY A 42 3.19 1.99 2.17
N LYS A 43 4.44 1.56 2.39
CA LYS A 43 5.32 1.05 1.33
C LYS A 43 4.76 -0.18 0.62
N LEU A 44 4.17 -1.11 1.37
CA LEU A 44 3.51 -2.29 0.81
C LEU A 44 2.30 -1.92 -0.05
N ASP A 45 1.56 -0.88 0.34
CA ASP A 45 0.40 -0.37 -0.40
C ASP A 45 0.80 0.31 -1.72
N ASP A 46 1.86 1.11 -1.69
CA ASP A 46 2.45 1.70 -2.89
C ASP A 46 2.97 0.64 -3.85
N ALA A 47 3.79 -0.31 -3.34
CA ALA A 47 4.35 -1.38 -4.15
C ALA A 47 3.26 -2.24 -4.81
N LEU A 48 2.22 -2.61 -4.05
CA LEU A 48 1.10 -3.35 -4.62
C LEU A 48 0.36 -2.54 -5.70
N THR A 49 0.19 -1.23 -5.48
CA THR A 49 -0.46 -0.33 -6.44
C THR A 49 0.31 -0.27 -7.75
N ASP A 50 1.63 -0.14 -7.67
CA ASP A 50 2.49 -0.04 -8.84
C ASP A 50 2.61 -1.38 -9.58
N ASN A 51 2.82 -2.48 -8.87
CA ASN A 51 2.84 -3.83 -9.45
C ASN A 51 1.53 -4.13 -10.17
N TYR A 52 0.38 -3.84 -9.54
CA TYR A 52 -0.93 -4.11 -10.13
C TYR A 52 -1.18 -3.29 -11.39
N LYS A 53 -0.81 -1.99 -11.40
CA LYS A 53 -0.90 -1.14 -12.60
C LYS A 53 0.03 -1.64 -13.70
N GLY A 54 1.27 -1.99 -13.35
CA GLY A 54 2.26 -2.54 -14.28
C GLY A 54 1.74 -3.80 -14.96
N MET A 55 1.24 -4.76 -14.19
CA MET A 55 0.67 -6.01 -14.73
C MET A 55 -0.54 -5.77 -15.62
N LEU A 56 -1.45 -4.86 -15.25
CA LEU A 56 -2.58 -4.50 -16.11
C LEU A 56 -2.19 -3.80 -17.41
N ALA A 57 -0.98 -3.25 -17.52
CA ALA A 57 -0.44 -2.69 -18.74
C ALA A 57 0.24 -3.73 -19.65
N THR A 58 0.45 -4.95 -19.16
CA THR A 58 0.98 -6.08 -19.95
C THR A 58 -0.13 -6.82 -20.69
N ASP A 59 0.24 -7.63 -21.69
CA ASP A 59 -0.69 -8.55 -22.35
C ASP A 59 -0.93 -9.79 -21.48
N LEU A 60 -2.02 -9.74 -20.70
CA LEU A 60 -2.49 -10.84 -19.86
C LEU A 60 -3.54 -11.71 -20.54
N GLY A 61 -4.00 -11.39 -21.76
CA GLY A 61 -5.19 -12.03 -22.34
C GLY A 61 -6.38 -12.03 -21.37
N ASP A 62 -7.02 -13.19 -21.19
CA ASP A 62 -8.11 -13.37 -20.21
C ASP A 62 -7.65 -13.22 -18.74
N GLY A 63 -6.34 -13.35 -18.47
CA GLY A 63 -5.73 -13.19 -17.16
C GLY A 63 -5.96 -11.81 -16.56
N GLY A 64 -6.08 -10.76 -17.37
CA GLY A 64 -6.38 -9.41 -16.87
C GLY A 64 -7.75 -9.30 -16.18
N THR A 65 -8.73 -10.05 -16.65
CA THR A 65 -10.05 -10.13 -16.00
C THR A 65 -9.97 -10.89 -14.68
N SER A 66 -9.19 -11.98 -14.63
CA SER A 66 -8.93 -12.73 -13.38
C SER A 66 -8.22 -11.85 -12.35
N LEU A 67 -7.15 -11.17 -12.75
CA LEU A 67 -6.36 -10.30 -11.89
C LEU A 67 -7.23 -9.20 -11.24
N LYS A 68 -8.13 -8.58 -12.01
CA LYS A 68 -9.11 -7.60 -11.50
C LYS A 68 -10.10 -8.23 -10.51
N LYS A 69 -10.58 -9.44 -10.78
CA LYS A 69 -11.52 -10.16 -9.89
C LYS A 69 -10.85 -10.52 -8.57
N GLU A 70 -9.64 -11.06 -8.64
CA GLU A 70 -8.84 -11.40 -7.47
C GLU A 70 -8.49 -10.17 -6.64
N GLN A 71 -8.15 -9.03 -7.28
CA GLN A 71 -7.87 -7.80 -6.56
C GLN A 71 -9.06 -7.32 -5.74
N ARG A 72 -10.28 -7.39 -6.29
CA ARG A 72 -11.50 -7.06 -5.53
C ARG A 72 -11.74 -8.03 -4.38
N ALA A 73 -11.53 -9.32 -4.61
CA ALA A 73 -11.66 -10.33 -3.56
C ALA A 73 -10.62 -10.14 -2.45
N TRP A 74 -9.39 -9.76 -2.79
CA TRP A 74 -8.34 -9.45 -1.84
C TRP A 74 -8.67 -8.19 -1.02
N LEU A 75 -9.18 -7.12 -1.65
CA LEU A 75 -9.63 -5.92 -0.91
C LEU A 75 -10.70 -6.25 0.14
N ALA A 76 -11.65 -7.13 -0.21
CA ALA A 76 -12.66 -7.60 0.72
C ALA A 76 -12.09 -8.44 1.88
N GLN A 77 -10.99 -9.16 1.66
CA GLN A 77 -10.27 -9.90 2.71
C GLN A 77 -9.44 -8.96 3.59
N ARG A 78 -8.68 -8.04 2.99
CA ARG A 78 -7.90 -7.00 3.67
C ARG A 78 -8.77 -6.22 4.65
N ASN A 79 -9.96 -5.81 4.21
CA ASN A 79 -10.88 -5.02 5.02
C ASN A 79 -11.45 -5.76 6.24
N LYS A 80 -11.21 -7.08 6.38
CA LYS A 80 -11.57 -7.87 7.57
C LYS A 80 -10.47 -7.92 8.63
N CYS A 81 -9.25 -7.47 8.31
CA CYS A 81 -8.17 -7.45 9.29
C CYS A 81 -8.46 -6.50 10.45
N THR A 82 -8.14 -6.95 11.66
CA THR A 82 -8.27 -6.18 12.91
C THR A 82 -6.93 -5.92 13.58
N THR A 83 -5.82 -6.39 12.98
CA THR A 83 -4.45 -6.20 13.48
C THR A 83 -3.51 -5.80 12.35
N GLU A 84 -2.44 -5.07 12.67
CA GLU A 84 -1.41 -4.72 11.69
C GLU A 84 -0.69 -5.97 11.15
N LYS A 85 -0.44 -6.97 11.99
CA LYS A 85 0.16 -8.24 11.54
C LYS A 85 -0.67 -8.90 10.44
N CYS A 86 -2.01 -8.96 10.60
CA CYS A 86 -2.90 -9.47 9.57
C CYS A 86 -2.74 -8.69 8.25
N LEU A 87 -2.67 -7.36 8.33
CA LEU A 87 -2.49 -6.50 7.16
C LEU A 87 -1.13 -6.76 6.50
N ILE A 88 -0.04 -6.78 7.27
CA ILE A 88 1.31 -7.01 6.74
C ILE A 88 1.37 -8.36 6.03
N ASP A 89 0.86 -9.42 6.64
CA ASP A 89 0.88 -10.77 6.06
C ASP A 89 0.06 -10.80 4.74
N LEU A 90 -1.14 -10.19 4.70
CA LEU A 90 -1.96 -10.13 3.49
C LEU A 90 -1.37 -9.25 2.39
N TYR A 91 -0.72 -8.14 2.75
CA TYR A 91 -0.07 -7.25 1.79
C TYR A 91 1.15 -7.92 1.17
N ARG A 92 2.04 -8.51 1.99
CA ARG A 92 3.23 -9.20 1.49
C ARG A 92 2.85 -10.31 0.51
N LYS A 93 1.90 -11.16 0.89
CA LYS A 93 1.41 -12.21 -0.01
C LYS A 93 0.87 -11.64 -1.31
N ARG A 94 0.08 -10.56 -1.25
CA ARG A 94 -0.55 -10.02 -2.47
C ARG A 94 0.42 -9.28 -3.37
N VAL A 95 1.42 -8.60 -2.81
CA VAL A 95 2.52 -8.00 -3.57
C VAL A 95 3.15 -9.08 -4.44
N ASP A 96 3.49 -10.23 -3.86
CA ASP A 96 4.13 -11.35 -4.57
C ASP A 96 3.17 -12.02 -5.56
N ASP A 97 1.94 -12.34 -5.14
CA ASP A 97 0.92 -12.98 -6.00
C ASP A 97 0.64 -12.19 -7.29
N VAL A 98 0.69 -10.85 -7.24
CA VAL A 98 0.47 -10.00 -8.42
C VAL A 98 1.63 -10.12 -9.41
N CYS A 99 2.87 -10.24 -8.91
CA CYS A 99 4.06 -10.41 -9.73
C CYS A 99 4.08 -11.76 -10.46
N ASP A 100 3.55 -12.78 -9.81
CA ASP A 100 3.51 -14.15 -10.32
C ASP A 100 2.33 -14.42 -11.28
N ALA A 101 1.49 -13.40 -11.54
CA ALA A 101 0.33 -13.56 -12.42
C ALA A 101 0.79 -13.91 -13.86
N PRO A 102 0.22 -14.95 -14.50
CA PRO A 102 0.66 -15.39 -15.83
C PRO A 102 0.46 -14.32 -16.91
N VAL A 103 1.48 -14.11 -17.74
CA VAL A 103 1.45 -13.24 -18.94
C VAL A 103 1.47 -14.06 -20.23
N VAL A 104 0.84 -13.56 -21.31
CA VAL A 104 0.72 -14.32 -22.58
C VAL A 104 2.06 -14.43 -23.31
N THR A 105 2.87 -13.36 -23.28
CA THR A 105 4.10 -13.24 -24.10
C THR A 105 5.39 -13.54 -23.34
N GLY A 106 5.29 -13.93 -22.05
CA GLY A 106 6.43 -14.12 -21.14
C GLY A 106 7.07 -12.82 -20.61
N ILE A 107 6.74 -11.65 -21.17
CA ILE A 107 7.25 -10.35 -20.71
C ILE A 107 6.42 -9.92 -19.49
N HIS A 108 7.01 -10.09 -18.30
CA HIS A 108 6.41 -9.62 -17.06
C HIS A 108 6.74 -8.13 -16.82
N ALA A 109 5.81 -7.41 -16.20
CA ALA A 109 6.10 -6.06 -15.75
C ALA A 109 7.23 -6.09 -14.71
N ALA A 110 8.07 -5.04 -14.69
CA ALA A 110 8.98 -4.84 -13.58
C ALA A 110 8.17 -4.73 -12.29
N CYS A 111 8.51 -5.55 -11.30
CA CYS A 111 7.75 -5.69 -10.07
C CYS A 111 8.67 -5.57 -8.85
N VAL A 112 8.14 -5.01 -7.77
CA VAL A 112 8.77 -4.99 -6.45
C VAL A 112 8.29 -6.21 -5.67
N GLN A 113 9.20 -7.07 -5.22
CA GLN A 113 8.85 -8.22 -4.38
C GLN A 113 8.69 -7.79 -2.93
N SER A 114 7.85 -8.49 -2.16
CA SER A 114 7.59 -8.14 -0.77
C SER A 114 8.86 -8.25 0.10
N SER A 115 9.76 -9.18 -0.26
CA SER A 115 11.06 -9.37 0.39
C SER A 115 11.97 -8.15 0.31
N ASP A 116 11.76 -7.28 -0.68
CA ASP A 116 12.56 -6.08 -0.89
C ASP A 116 12.03 -4.88 -0.08
N ILE A 117 10.93 -5.07 0.67
CA ILE A 117 10.23 -4.01 1.40
C ILE A 117 10.43 -4.18 2.91
N ASN A 118 11.11 -3.20 3.50
CA ASN A 118 11.53 -3.11 4.90
C ASN A 118 11.05 -1.84 5.63
#